data_AF-A0A957A3I5-F1
#
_entry.id   AF-A0A957A3I5-F1
#
_cell.length_a   1.000
_cell.length_b   1.000
_cell.length_c   1.000
_cell.angle_alpha   90.00
_cell.angle_beta   90.00
_cell.angle_gamma   90.00
#
_symmetry.space_group_name_H-M   'P 1'
#
loop_
_entity.id
_entity.type
_entity.pdbx_description
1 polymer ?
#
loop_
_entity_poly.entity_id
_entity_poly.type
_entity_poly.pdbx_seq_one_letter_code
_entity_poly.pdbx_strand_id
1 'polypeptide(L)' 'MPLRYALNLPNAGIASAAPVLAEFAAVAEDSGWDAVFLEDYVVYQAQSDVPVTDPWIALAAMAELAIA' A
#
# COMPACT_ATOMS: atom_id res chain seq x y z
N MET A 1 25.89 5.82 2.68
CA MET A 1 24.43 6.03 2.62
C MET A 1 23.86 5.79 4.02
N PRO A 2 22.98 6.66 4.54
CA PRO A 2 22.32 6.43 5.82
C PRO A 2 21.37 5.21 5.74
N LEU A 3 21.07 4.62 6.90
CA LEU A 3 20.08 3.55 7.05
C LEU A 3 18.68 4.11 6.77
N ARG A 4 17.85 3.33 6.09
CA ARG A 4 16.47 3.68 5.71
C ARG A 4 15.50 2.59 6.15
N TYR A 5 14.28 2.98 6.49
CA TYR A 5 13.22 2.10 6.98
C TYR A 5 11.97 2.25 6.12
N ALA A 6 11.28 1.14 5.87
CA ALA A 6 10.11 1.10 5.01
C ALA A 6 9.00 0.23 5.61
N LEU A 7 7.76 0.47 5.15
CA LEU A 7 6.60 -0.34 5.48
C LEU A 7 6.30 -1.33 4.34
N ASN A 8 5.96 -2.56 4.69
CA ASN A 8 5.35 -3.52 3.78
C ASN A 8 3.89 -3.69 4.18
N LEU A 9 2.97 -3.33 3.29
CA LEU A 9 1.53 -3.32 3.56
C LEU A 9 0.81 -4.34 2.67
N PRO A 10 -0.22 -5.03 3.19
CA PRO A 10 -1.08 -5.84 2.34
C PRO A 10 -2.03 -4.95 1.54
N ASN A 11 -2.25 -5.30 0.27
CA ASN A 11 -3.35 -4.81 -0.58
C ASN A 11 -4.54 -5.78 -0.60
N ALA A 12 -4.62 -6.68 0.39
CA ALA A 12 -5.73 -7.58 0.65
C ALA A 12 -6.37 -7.34 2.03
N GLY A 13 -7.61 -7.79 2.19
CA GLY A 13 -8.34 -7.76 3.45
C GLY A 13 -9.08 -6.45 3.70
N ILE A 14 -9.32 -6.16 4.97
CA ILE A 14 -10.26 -5.11 5.42
C ILE A 14 -9.84 -3.68 5.04
N ALA A 15 -8.56 -3.44 4.80
CA ALA A 15 -7.98 -2.14 4.47
C ALA A 15 -7.40 -2.11 3.04
N SER A 16 -7.85 -3.02 2.17
CA SER A 16 -7.33 -3.15 0.81
C SER A 16 -7.76 -2.06 -0.14
N ALA A 17 -8.82 -1.31 0.16
CA ALA A 17 -9.36 -0.32 -0.78
C ALA A 17 -8.32 0.75 -1.15
N ALA A 18 -8.19 1.07 -2.44
CA ALA A 18 -7.18 2.00 -2.94
C ALA A 18 -7.14 3.36 -2.19
N PRO A 19 -8.27 4.01 -1.84
CA PRO A 19 -8.24 5.25 -1.07
C PRO A 19 -7.66 5.08 0.34
N VAL A 20 -7.92 3.94 0.99
CA VAL A 20 -7.38 3.63 2.33
C VAL A 20 -5.87 3.40 2.26
N LEU A 21 -5.40 2.68 1.25
CA LEU A 21 -3.97 2.49 1.01
C LEU A 21 -3.26 3.82 0.71
N ALA A 22 -3.93 4.73 -0.02
CA ALA A 22 -3.42 6.06 -0.27
C ALA A 22 -3.27 6.89 1.02
N GLU A 23 -4.25 6.83 1.91
CA GLU A 23 -4.16 7.46 3.23
C GLU A 23 -3.00 6.88 4.06
N PHE A 24 -2.79 5.56 4.01
CA PHE A 24 -1.66 4.93 4.68
C PHE A 24 -0.31 5.38 4.13
N ALA A 25 -0.20 5.57 2.81
CA ALA A 25 1.02 6.10 2.20
C ALA A 25 1.31 7.53 2.67
N ALA A 26 0.30 8.41 2.67
CA ALA A 26 0.43 9.78 3.15
C ALA A 26 0.84 9.83 4.64
N VAL A 27 0.19 9.01 5.49
CA VAL A 27 0.55 8.92 6.91
C VAL A 27 1.97 8.38 7.12
N ALA A 28 2.39 7.42 6.31
CA ALA A 28 3.75 6.87 6.40
C ALA A 28 4.81 7.93 6.04
N GLU A 29 4.57 8.70 4.99
CA GLU A 29 5.44 9.79 4.57
C GLU A 29 5.52 10.90 5.64
N ASP A 30 4.38 11.35 6.15
CA ASP A 30 4.30 12.34 7.25
C ASP A 30 5.01 11.85 8.53
N SER A 31 5.08 10.52 8.72
CA SER A 31 5.75 9.87 9.84
C SER A 31 7.25 9.63 9.61
N GLY A 32 7.78 9.99 8.44
CA GLY A 32 9.20 9.89 8.09
C GLY A 32 9.66 8.52 7.61
N TRP A 33 8.76 7.67 7.11
CA TRP A 33 9.15 6.42 6.45
C TRP A 33 9.73 6.69 5.07
N ASP A 34 10.76 5.94 4.68
CA ASP A 34 11.46 6.15 3.40
C ASP A 34 10.74 5.53 2.20
N ALA A 35 9.86 4.55 2.44
CA ALA A 35 9.10 3.87 1.39
C ALA A 35 7.92 3.06 1.95
N VAL A 36 6.96 2.77 1.07
CA VAL A 36 5.90 1.78 1.26
C VAL A 36 5.92 0.78 0.11
N PHE A 37 5.78 -0.51 0.41
CA PHE A 37 5.74 -1.61 -0.55
C PHE A 37 4.44 -2.39 -0.43
N LEU A 38 3.99 -2.95 -1.55
CA LEU A 38 2.85 -3.86 -1.65
C LEU A 38 3.27 -5.21 -2.24
N GLU A 39 2.45 -6.23 -2.01
CA GLU A 39 2.59 -7.54 -2.62
C GLU A 39 1.81 -7.62 -3.95
N ASP A 40 2.34 -8.37 -4.92
CA ASP A 40 1.72 -8.53 -6.23
C ASP A 40 0.80 -9.76 -6.28
N TYR A 41 -0.41 -9.61 -5.76
CA TYR A 41 -1.46 -10.64 -5.87
C TYR A 41 -2.80 -10.06 -6.33
N VAL A 42 -3.55 -10.90 -7.05
CA VAL A 42 -4.95 -10.66 -7.42
C VAL A 42 -5.91 -11.49 -6.54
N VAL A 43 -5.45 -12.63 -6.04
CA VAL A 43 -6.20 -13.50 -5.12
C VAL A 43 -5.33 -13.77 -3.90
N TYR A 44 -5.81 -13.39 -2.72
CA TYR A 44 -5.06 -13.53 -1.49
C TYR A 44 -5.11 -14.98 -0.98
N GLN A 45 -3.97 -15.68 -0.98
CA GLN A 45 -3.83 -17.03 -0.41
C GLN A 45 -4.92 -18.04 -0.83
N ALA A 46 -5.29 -18.02 -2.11
CA ALA A 46 -6.36 -18.85 -2.69
C ALA A 46 -7.77 -18.64 -2.07
N GLN A 47 -8.00 -17.52 -1.38
CA GLN A 47 -9.29 -17.09 -0.84
C GLN A 47 -9.89 -16.00 -1.73
N SER A 48 -10.88 -16.36 -2.54
CA SER A 48 -11.49 -15.46 -3.53
C SER A 48 -12.50 -14.48 -2.93
N ASP A 49 -12.91 -14.69 -1.68
CA ASP A 49 -13.84 -13.84 -0.93
C ASP A 49 -13.13 -12.73 -0.16
N VAL A 50 -11.79 -12.81 -0.04
CA VAL A 50 -10.99 -11.74 0.55
C VAL A 50 -10.89 -10.59 -0.45
N PRO A 51 -11.27 -9.35 -0.07
CA PRO A 51 -11.10 -8.19 -0.93
C PRO A 51 -9.63 -7.97 -1.25
N VAL A 52 -9.32 -7.72 -2.52
CA VAL A 52 -7.97 -7.42 -3.01
C VAL A 52 -8.06 -6.25 -3.98
N THR A 53 -7.17 -5.27 -3.83
CA THR A 53 -6.98 -4.22 -4.83
C THR A 53 -5.77 -4.56 -5.68
N ASP A 54 -5.91 -4.41 -7.00
CA ASP A 54 -4.79 -4.54 -7.92
C ASP A 54 -3.61 -3.65 -7.47
N PRO A 55 -2.38 -4.20 -7.36
CA PRO A 55 -1.25 -3.49 -6.80
C PRO A 55 -0.86 -2.25 -7.61
N TRP A 56 -1.08 -2.22 -8.93
CA TRP A 56 -0.80 -1.03 -9.74
C TRP A 56 -1.82 0.08 -9.50
N ILE A 57 -3.09 -0.27 -9.36
CA ILE A 57 -4.14 0.69 -8.97
C ILE A 57 -3.88 1.24 -7.56
N ALA A 58 -3.49 0.38 -6.62
CA ALA A 58 -3.14 0.80 -5.26
C ALA A 58 -1.92 1.74 -5.27
N LEU A 59 -0.84 1.38 -5.96
CA LEU A 59 0.37 2.21 -6.08
C LEU A 59 0.08 3.56 -6.76
N ALA A 60 -0.76 3.59 -7.80
CA ALA A 60 -1.16 4.82 -8.45
C ALA A 60 -1.93 5.76 -7.50
N ALA A 61 -2.86 5.23 -6.71
CA ALA A 61 -3.59 6.02 -5.71
C ALA A 61 -2.66 6.52 -4.59
N MET A 62 -1.75 5.67 -4.11
CA MET A 62 -0.76 6.04 -3.10
C MET A 62 0.17 7.16 -3.58
N ALA A 63 0.63 7.08 -4.83
CA ALA A 63 1.49 8.10 -5.42
C ALA A 63 0.75 9.41 -5.74
N GLU A 64 -0.57 9.38 -5.91
CA GLU A 64 -1.38 10.59 -6.15
C GLU A 64 -1.61 11.38 -4.86
N LEU A 65 -1.77 10.69 -3.73
CA LEU A 65 -2.08 11.33 -2.44
C LEU A 65 -0.83 11.63 -1.58
N ALA A 66 0.19 10.76 -1.61
CA ALA A 66 1.47 11.06 -0.97
C ALA A 66 2.15 12.22 -1.71
N ILE A 67 2.65 13.19 -0.97
CA ILE A 67 3.21 14.42 -1.51
C ILE A 67 4.68 14.16 -1.85
N ALA A 68 5.01 14.12 -3.14
CA ALA A 68 6.40 14.08 -3.61
C ALA A 68 7.24 15.30 -3.16
#